data_AF-A0A1Y4EUP9-F1
#
_entry.id   AF-A0A1Y4EUP9-F1
#
_cell.length_a   1.000
_cell.length_b   1.000
_cell.length_c   1.000
_cell.angle_alpha   90.00
_cell.angle_beta   90.00
_cell.angle_gamma   90.00
#
_symmetry.space_group_name_H-M   'P 1'
#
loop_
_entity.id
_entity.type
_entity.pdbx_description
1 polymer ?
#
loop_
_entity_poly.entity_id
_entity_poly.type
_entity_poly.pdbx_seq_one_letter_code
_entity_poly.pdbx_strand_id
1 'polypeptide(L)'
;MKTLYYSSRLVCTLFFFLGCSIGLSAQNDYISNSRIINEDRIDDLNGDCGILLISKHKDLVIYPVKTEKKDFQIKVDGKREDGLYEYRVIFDKDATRNPKLEISREGNVYKTEFTSVIKPDFLIAYLIEEVTNPIRMDDQTQPSDFVTDEKLAEIEFTTSIKDLQIACPIELQAKIEQKVNPSDENIHITSVIIPVATLEAGKSKMELAQKEYKDWFAKLENDENAAAEDANWEKLEELEQKQDAAEMAYSELTNLEVYADLTNRLSINIGDLKGKMKKCYAVLELVKTDTVIVDPYDAKITEGNRLFGIRKYKDAKEIFALAKNEQGANETQRRAAQTSINLCDTCIFYDEQAGTALREVIRIRKTGGTQQEAYQYVNGAIEFIQKLYHLNPSVFYSERIDRLERQLEKQPLFIMFTCVEWKTLQEGKALQGLEIWAYKGKQRPLSSAYNSDRKFRKMLDKQTADFELIGITDEKGVVELEFNRAQLPAGIFFRPQNDGKTKIEYRNMQDVMLQAEGDFTHRQVRMKMYTKN
;
A
#
# COMPACT_ATOMS: atom_id res chain seq x y z
N MET A 1 -28.72 51.61 26.76
CA MET A 1 -29.17 51.26 25.39
C MET A 1 -28.26 51.90 24.31
N LYS A 2 -26.92 51.82 24.44
CA LYS A 2 -25.94 52.33 23.46
C LYS A 2 -24.67 51.47 23.32
N THR A 3 -24.63 50.30 23.97
CA THR A 3 -23.48 49.38 23.98
C THR A 3 -23.69 48.12 23.14
N LEU A 4 -24.89 47.92 22.57
CA LEU A 4 -25.20 46.75 21.71
C LEU A 4 -25.07 47.01 20.20
N TYR A 5 -24.76 48.23 19.77
CA TYR A 5 -24.72 48.59 18.34
C TYR A 5 -23.32 48.63 17.72
N TYR A 6 -22.25 48.62 18.53
CA TYR A 6 -20.86 48.69 18.03
C TYR A 6 -20.19 47.32 17.86
N SER A 7 -20.65 46.29 18.57
CA SER A 7 -20.13 44.93 18.47
C SER A 7 -20.60 44.21 17.19
N SER A 8 -21.78 44.55 16.66
CA SER A 8 -22.33 43.92 15.46
C SER A 8 -21.71 44.45 14.16
N ARG A 9 -21.16 45.68 14.17
CA ARG A 9 -20.43 46.22 13.00
C ARG A 9 -18.99 45.72 12.95
N LEU A 10 -18.30 45.57 14.08
CA LEU A 10 -16.92 45.06 14.08
C LEU A 10 -16.85 43.58 13.64
N VAL A 11 -17.84 42.76 14.02
CA VAL A 11 -17.92 41.34 13.62
C VAL A 11 -18.30 41.19 12.15
N CYS A 12 -19.17 42.05 11.61
CA CYS A 12 -19.50 42.02 10.18
C CYS A 12 -18.39 42.59 9.28
N THR A 13 -17.57 43.54 9.77
CA THR A 13 -16.43 44.07 8.99
C THR A 13 -15.21 43.14 9.05
N LEU A 14 -15.02 42.36 10.13
CA LEU A 14 -14.00 41.30 10.17
C LEU A 14 -14.37 40.09 9.28
N PHE A 15 -15.66 39.81 9.09
CA PHE A 15 -16.11 38.78 8.13
C PHE A 15 -16.06 39.23 6.66
N PHE A 16 -16.02 40.54 6.39
CA PHE A 16 -15.95 41.07 5.01
C PHE A 16 -14.51 41.17 4.47
N PHE A 17 -13.48 41.16 5.32
CA PHE A 17 -12.07 41.16 4.91
C PHE A 17 -11.42 39.76 4.86
N LEU A 18 -12.12 38.71 5.28
CA LEU A 18 -11.71 37.31 5.07
C LEU A 18 -12.25 36.69 3.75
N GLY A 19 -13.02 37.48 2.97
CA GLY A 19 -13.71 37.01 1.76
C GLY A 19 -13.05 37.37 0.42
N CYS A 20 -11.90 38.05 0.39
CA CYS A 20 -11.22 38.41 -0.85
C CYS A 20 -9.71 38.17 -0.75
N SER A 21 -9.30 36.94 -1.08
CA SER A 21 -8.09 36.56 -1.83
C SER A 21 -7.65 35.12 -1.53
N ILE A 22 -8.55 34.16 -1.75
CA ILE A 22 -8.11 32.83 -2.20
C ILE A 22 -8.52 32.71 -3.67
N GLY A 23 -7.95 33.61 -4.48
CA GLY A 23 -7.64 33.30 -5.85
C GLY A 23 -6.35 32.49 -5.87
N LEU A 24 -6.29 31.36 -5.17
CA LEU A 24 -5.43 30.28 -5.60
C LEU A 24 -6.20 29.59 -6.71
N SER A 25 -6.13 30.18 -7.91
CA SER A 25 -5.97 29.32 -9.06
C SER A 25 -4.67 28.57 -8.79
N ALA A 26 -4.77 27.41 -8.11
CA ALA A 26 -3.72 26.42 -8.20
C ALA A 26 -3.63 26.15 -9.70
N GLN A 27 -2.65 26.77 -10.34
CA GLN A 27 -2.32 26.43 -11.70
C GLN A 27 -1.93 24.96 -11.61
N ASN A 28 -2.83 24.08 -12.04
CA ASN A 28 -2.58 22.67 -12.00
C ASN A 28 -1.30 22.44 -12.81
N ASP A 29 -0.26 21.93 -12.14
CA ASP A 29 0.98 21.61 -12.82
C ASP A 29 0.83 20.30 -13.58
N TYR A 30 1.70 20.12 -14.58
CA TYR A 30 1.66 18.93 -15.40
C TYR A 30 2.06 17.75 -14.54
N ILE A 31 1.26 16.68 -14.54
CA ILE A 31 1.60 15.44 -13.85
C ILE A 31 2.46 14.62 -14.80
N SER A 32 3.68 14.32 -14.37
CA SER A 32 4.63 13.47 -15.07
C SER A 32 4.72 12.10 -14.42
N ASN A 33 5.15 11.12 -15.21
CA ASN A 33 5.59 9.83 -14.72
C ASN A 33 7.03 9.58 -15.17
N SER A 34 7.84 8.98 -14.30
CA SER A 34 9.22 8.60 -14.59
C SER A 34 9.50 7.22 -14.00
N ARG A 35 10.24 6.36 -14.69
CA ARG A 35 10.62 5.04 -14.19
C ARG A 35 11.72 5.18 -13.12
N ILE A 36 11.61 4.49 -11.98
CA ILE A 36 12.68 4.43 -10.95
C ILE A 36 13.14 2.99 -10.76
N ILE A 37 14.18 2.57 -11.49
CA ILE A 37 14.66 1.18 -11.45
C ILE A 37 15.13 0.79 -10.04
N ASN A 38 15.79 1.71 -9.32
CA ASN A 38 16.36 1.43 -7.99
C ASN A 38 15.32 1.25 -6.88
N GLU A 39 14.04 1.53 -7.16
CA GLU A 39 12.91 1.30 -6.23
C GLU A 39 12.11 0.04 -6.60
N ASP A 40 12.53 -0.67 -7.64
CA ASP A 40 12.01 -2.00 -7.93
C ASP A 40 12.32 -2.96 -6.81
N ARG A 41 11.35 -3.81 -6.50
CA ARG A 41 11.53 -4.81 -5.45
C ARG A 41 10.63 -6.02 -5.65
N ILE A 42 11.13 -7.16 -5.18
CA ILE A 42 10.32 -8.36 -4.96
C ILE A 42 9.32 -8.04 -3.83
N ASP A 43 8.07 -8.45 -4.00
CA ASP A 43 7.01 -8.36 -2.98
C ASP A 43 6.18 -9.63 -3.03
N ASP A 44 5.67 -10.10 -1.89
CA ASP A 44 4.82 -11.29 -1.85
C ASP A 44 3.41 -10.91 -2.32
N LEU A 45 3.16 -11.10 -3.60
CA LEU A 45 1.89 -10.80 -4.27
C LEU A 45 1.06 -12.07 -4.50
N ASN A 46 1.46 -13.22 -3.93
CA ASN A 46 0.84 -14.54 -4.18
C ASN A 46 0.82 -14.94 -5.67
N GLY A 47 1.86 -14.59 -6.42
CA GLY A 47 1.99 -14.85 -7.85
C GLY A 47 1.35 -13.81 -8.77
N ASP A 48 0.70 -12.78 -8.21
CA ASP A 48 0.19 -11.63 -8.96
C ASP A 48 1.32 -10.66 -9.35
N CYS A 49 1.01 -9.72 -10.24
CA CYS A 49 2.00 -8.81 -10.81
C CYS A 49 1.74 -7.37 -10.36
N GLY A 50 2.77 -6.58 -10.06
CA GLY A 50 2.58 -5.28 -9.41
C GLY A 50 3.33 -4.08 -10.03
N ILE A 51 2.73 -2.90 -9.84
CA ILE A 51 3.34 -1.59 -10.11
C ILE A 51 3.36 -0.80 -8.78
N LEU A 52 4.52 -0.23 -8.44
CA LEU A 52 4.69 0.68 -7.33
C LEU A 52 4.69 2.12 -7.85
N LEU A 53 3.80 2.95 -7.33
CA LEU A 53 3.78 4.39 -7.61
C LEU A 53 4.26 5.13 -6.37
N ILE A 54 5.24 6.00 -6.56
CA ILE A 54 5.82 6.86 -5.52
C ILE A 54 5.45 8.29 -5.85
N SER A 55 4.93 9.06 -4.89
CA SER A 55 4.61 10.48 -5.11
C SER A 55 4.74 11.32 -3.86
N LYS A 56 5.05 12.62 -4.02
CA LYS A 56 4.95 13.60 -2.92
C LYS A 56 3.49 13.83 -2.48
N HIS A 57 2.54 13.45 -3.32
CA HIS A 57 1.13 13.75 -3.15
C HIS A 57 0.37 12.53 -2.63
N LYS A 58 -0.57 12.79 -1.70
CA LYS A 58 -1.41 11.76 -1.06
C LYS A 58 -2.72 11.49 -1.79
N ASP A 59 -2.99 12.23 -2.84
CA ASP A 59 -4.28 12.37 -3.49
C ASP A 59 -4.20 11.96 -4.98
N LEU A 60 -3.36 10.95 -5.29
CA LEU A 60 -3.34 10.33 -6.60
C LEU A 60 -4.67 9.64 -6.90
N VAL A 61 -5.11 9.76 -8.14
CA VAL A 61 -6.24 9.03 -8.71
C VAL A 61 -5.67 8.14 -9.82
N ILE A 62 -5.85 6.82 -9.68
CA ILE A 62 -5.19 5.82 -10.51
C ILE A 62 -6.25 5.00 -11.25
N TYR A 63 -6.12 4.93 -12.57
CA TYR A 63 -7.05 4.25 -13.46
C TYR A 63 -6.31 3.32 -14.43
N PRO A 64 -6.49 2.00 -14.33
CA PRO A 64 -6.05 1.09 -15.37
C PRO A 64 -6.91 1.23 -16.62
N VAL A 65 -6.26 1.37 -17.77
CA VAL A 65 -6.91 1.56 -19.06
C VAL A 65 -7.17 0.18 -19.69
N LYS A 66 -8.42 -0.09 -20.08
CA LYS A 66 -8.90 -1.34 -20.73
C LYS A 66 -8.92 -2.62 -19.87
N THR A 67 -9.32 -2.53 -18.60
CA THR A 67 -9.69 -3.72 -17.83
C THR A 67 -11.22 -3.84 -17.81
N GLU A 68 -11.80 -4.65 -18.71
CA GLU A 68 -13.26 -4.89 -18.73
C GLU A 68 -13.75 -5.60 -17.45
N LYS A 69 -12.83 -6.23 -16.73
CA LYS A 69 -13.04 -6.81 -15.40
C LYS A 69 -12.19 -6.06 -14.37
N LYS A 70 -12.62 -6.04 -13.11
CA LYS A 70 -11.83 -5.51 -11.98
C LYS A 70 -10.71 -6.50 -11.61
N ASP A 71 -9.83 -6.81 -12.56
CA ASP A 71 -8.73 -7.76 -12.36
C ASP A 71 -7.50 -7.06 -11.77
N PHE A 72 -7.74 -6.02 -10.97
CA PHE A 72 -6.70 -5.24 -10.33
C PHE A 72 -7.16 -4.73 -8.96
N GLN A 73 -6.19 -4.53 -8.08
CA GLN A 73 -6.36 -3.93 -6.76
C GLN A 73 -5.41 -2.76 -6.60
N ILE A 74 -5.90 -1.63 -6.10
CA ILE A 74 -5.07 -0.52 -5.65
C ILE A 74 -4.99 -0.57 -4.13
N LYS A 75 -3.78 -0.71 -3.59
CA LYS A 75 -3.47 -0.57 -2.17
C LYS A 75 -2.71 0.73 -1.96
N VAL A 76 -3.06 1.45 -0.90
CA VAL A 76 -2.42 2.72 -0.56
C VAL A 76 -1.68 2.53 0.76
N ASP A 77 -0.35 2.42 0.70
CA ASP A 77 0.47 2.06 1.86
C ASP A 77 0.82 3.27 2.74
N GLY A 78 0.48 4.48 2.28
CA GLY A 78 0.63 5.71 3.05
C GLY A 78 2.01 6.34 2.87
N LYS A 79 2.44 7.12 3.87
CA LYS A 79 3.65 7.96 3.80
C LYS A 79 4.87 7.21 4.36
N ARG A 80 5.93 7.11 3.55
CA ARG A 80 7.27 6.61 3.88
C ARG A 80 8.03 7.55 4.83
N GLU A 81 9.17 7.08 5.34
CA GLU A 81 10.07 7.86 6.19
C GLU A 81 10.70 9.06 5.47
N ASP A 82 11.01 8.93 4.18
CA ASP A 82 11.50 10.02 3.31
C ASP A 82 10.43 11.07 2.99
N GLY A 83 9.19 10.77 3.36
CA GLY A 83 8.04 11.64 3.23
C GLY A 83 7.27 11.54 1.91
N LEU A 84 7.59 10.56 1.06
CA LEU A 84 6.82 10.21 -0.14
C LEU A 84 5.68 9.23 0.20
N TYR A 85 4.64 9.19 -0.63
CA TYR A 85 3.53 8.26 -0.53
C TYR A 85 3.71 7.10 -1.50
N GLU A 86 3.40 5.88 -1.04
CA GLU A 86 3.41 4.66 -1.86
C GLU A 86 1.98 4.19 -2.20
N TYR A 87 1.82 3.77 -3.45
CA TYR A 87 0.62 3.12 -3.96
C TYR A 87 1.04 1.84 -4.71
N ARG A 88 0.46 0.71 -4.34
CA ARG A 88 0.64 -0.56 -5.06
C ARG A 88 -0.57 -0.82 -5.94
N VAL A 89 -0.34 -0.96 -7.24
CA VAL A 89 -1.34 -1.40 -8.20
C VAL A 89 -1.02 -2.85 -8.56
N ILE A 90 -1.84 -3.77 -8.08
CA ILE A 90 -1.67 -5.21 -8.23
C ILE A 90 -2.63 -5.69 -9.31
N PHE A 91 -2.15 -6.47 -10.25
CA PHE A 91 -2.92 -7.07 -11.33
C PHE A 91 -2.92 -8.58 -11.16
N ASP A 92 -4.07 -9.20 -11.40
CA ASP A 92 -4.16 -10.65 -11.50
C ASP A 92 -3.17 -11.14 -12.58
N LYS A 93 -2.39 -12.17 -12.24
CA LYS A 93 -1.37 -12.76 -13.12
C LYS A 93 -1.90 -13.15 -14.51
N ASP A 94 -3.18 -13.49 -14.61
CA ASP A 94 -3.83 -13.94 -15.83
C ASP A 94 -4.51 -12.80 -16.62
N ALA A 95 -4.55 -11.58 -16.07
CA ALA A 95 -5.24 -10.45 -16.68
C ALA A 95 -4.44 -9.76 -17.78
N THR A 96 -3.21 -9.33 -17.49
CA THR A 96 -2.34 -8.67 -18.47
C THR A 96 -0.88 -8.64 -18.00
N ARG A 97 0.06 -8.79 -18.95
CA ARG A 97 1.49 -8.58 -18.72
C ARG A 97 1.96 -7.16 -19.00
N ASN A 98 1.12 -6.36 -19.67
CA ASN A 98 1.45 -5.00 -20.12
C ASN A 98 0.32 -4.02 -19.76
N PRO A 99 0.00 -3.82 -18.46
CA PRO A 99 -1.03 -2.87 -18.07
C PRO A 99 -0.68 -1.45 -18.53
N LYS A 100 -1.70 -0.74 -19.01
CA LYS A 100 -1.65 0.71 -19.22
C LYS A 100 -2.31 1.39 -18.02
N LEU A 101 -1.61 2.32 -17.38
CA LEU A 101 -2.12 3.14 -16.29
C LEU A 101 -2.31 4.58 -16.75
N GLU A 102 -3.41 5.18 -16.31
CA GLU A 102 -3.67 6.61 -16.35
C GLU A 102 -3.71 7.12 -14.90
N ILE A 103 -2.95 8.16 -14.61
CA ILE A 103 -2.79 8.69 -13.25
C ILE A 103 -3.01 10.20 -13.30
N SER A 104 -3.80 10.69 -12.35
CA SER A 104 -4.01 12.10 -12.12
C SER A 104 -3.98 12.41 -10.62
N ARG A 105 -4.24 13.66 -10.26
CA ARG A 105 -4.50 14.07 -8.87
C ARG A 105 -5.94 14.45 -8.69
N GLU A 106 -6.42 14.32 -7.47
CA GLU A 106 -7.76 14.74 -7.06
C GLU A 106 -8.03 16.19 -7.47
N GLY A 107 -8.89 16.36 -8.49
CA GLY A 107 -9.29 17.67 -8.99
C GLY A 107 -8.34 18.31 -10.00
N ASN A 108 -7.22 17.66 -10.35
CA ASN A 108 -6.33 18.09 -11.43
C ASN A 108 -6.91 17.63 -12.79
N VAL A 109 -6.81 18.51 -13.80
CA VAL A 109 -7.25 18.24 -15.19
C VAL A 109 -6.16 17.57 -16.02
N TYR A 110 -4.89 17.75 -15.62
CA TYR A 110 -3.77 17.06 -16.22
C TYR A 110 -3.69 15.64 -15.67
N LYS A 111 -3.27 14.75 -16.57
CA LYS A 111 -3.08 13.34 -16.31
C LYS A 111 -1.86 12.86 -17.06
N THR A 112 -1.28 11.80 -16.55
CA THR A 112 -0.15 11.12 -17.15
C THR A 112 -0.52 9.67 -17.42
N GLU A 113 0.05 9.08 -18.45
CA GLU A 113 -0.19 7.67 -18.77
C GLU A 113 1.10 6.97 -19.15
N PHE A 114 1.18 5.68 -18.85
CA PHE A 114 2.27 4.82 -19.26
C PHE A 114 1.82 3.36 -19.35
N THR A 115 2.59 2.57 -20.09
CA THR A 115 2.48 1.11 -20.12
C THR A 115 3.70 0.53 -19.45
N SER A 116 3.52 -0.47 -18.59
CA SER A 116 4.61 -1.15 -17.90
C SER A 116 4.58 -2.64 -18.23
N VAL A 117 5.75 -3.26 -18.37
CA VAL A 117 5.87 -4.73 -18.41
C VAL A 117 5.98 -5.21 -16.97
N ILE A 118 5.00 -5.99 -16.51
CA ILE A 118 4.94 -6.48 -15.11
C ILE A 118 5.34 -7.96 -15.03
N LYS A 119 5.93 -8.37 -13.91
CA LYS A 119 6.30 -9.77 -13.63
C LYS A 119 5.71 -10.24 -12.28
N PRO A 120 5.47 -11.55 -12.10
CA PRO A 120 4.92 -12.10 -10.86
C PRO A 120 5.79 -11.75 -9.64
N ASP A 121 5.15 -11.51 -8.49
CA ASP A 121 5.77 -11.24 -7.19
C ASP A 121 6.81 -10.11 -7.22
N PHE A 122 6.57 -9.12 -8.08
CA PHE A 122 7.48 -8.01 -8.28
C PHE A 122 6.73 -6.69 -8.47
N LEU A 123 7.29 -5.64 -7.88
CA LEU A 123 6.81 -4.28 -8.01
C LEU A 123 7.74 -3.49 -8.94
N ILE A 124 7.18 -3.03 -10.06
CA ILE A 124 7.86 -2.13 -11.00
C ILE A 124 7.58 -0.68 -10.60
N ALA A 125 8.62 0.08 -10.23
CA ALA A 125 8.46 1.39 -9.60
C ALA A 125 8.44 2.59 -10.56
N TYR A 126 7.50 3.51 -10.35
CA TYR A 126 7.37 4.79 -11.07
C TYR A 126 7.21 5.96 -10.11
N LEU A 127 7.88 7.08 -10.42
CA LEU A 127 7.73 8.36 -9.77
C LEU A 127 6.62 9.16 -10.43
N ILE A 128 5.66 9.65 -9.65
CA ILE A 128 4.59 10.54 -10.10
C ILE A 128 4.81 11.93 -9.49
N GLU A 129 5.15 12.89 -10.34
CA GLU A 129 5.52 14.24 -9.92
C GLU A 129 4.78 15.32 -10.70
N GLU A 130 4.35 16.36 -9.99
CA GLU A 130 3.96 17.63 -10.62
C GLU A 130 5.20 18.42 -11.01
N VAL A 131 5.26 18.80 -12.28
CA VAL A 131 6.37 19.55 -12.85
C VAL A 131 5.87 20.81 -13.52
N THR A 132 6.58 21.90 -13.26
CA THR A 132 6.24 23.22 -13.78
C THR A 132 6.61 23.34 -15.25
N ASN A 133 7.77 22.79 -15.64
CA ASN A 133 8.32 22.87 -16.98
C ASN A 133 8.46 21.47 -17.59
N PRO A 134 7.35 20.81 -17.97
CA PRO A 134 7.43 19.47 -18.51
C PRO A 134 8.25 19.44 -19.80
N ILE A 135 9.04 18.40 -19.98
CA ILE A 135 9.82 18.12 -21.18
C ILE A 135 9.36 16.80 -21.80
N ARG A 136 9.48 16.73 -23.13
CA ARG A 136 9.26 15.53 -23.92
C ARG A 136 10.46 15.25 -24.81
N MET A 137 10.55 14.00 -25.26
CA MET A 137 11.59 13.56 -26.16
C MET A 137 10.97 12.97 -27.41
N ASP A 138 11.42 13.47 -28.56
CA ASP A 138 11.02 12.99 -29.88
C ASP A 138 12.24 12.32 -30.55
N ASP A 139 12.08 11.09 -31.04
CA ASP A 139 13.12 10.39 -31.82
C ASP A 139 13.26 11.05 -33.20
N GLN A 140 14.49 11.43 -33.54
CA GLN A 140 14.87 12.07 -34.80
C GLN A 140 15.91 11.25 -35.58
N THR A 141 16.20 10.02 -35.15
CA THR A 141 17.22 9.15 -35.73
C THR A 141 16.93 8.91 -37.22
N GLN A 142 17.90 9.22 -38.07
CA GLN A 142 17.85 8.97 -39.50
C GLN A 142 18.67 7.72 -39.86
N PRO A 143 18.37 7.03 -40.99
CA PRO A 143 19.18 5.91 -41.46
C PRO A 143 20.66 6.27 -41.75
N SER A 144 20.95 7.56 -41.96
CA SER A 144 22.30 8.09 -42.15
C SER A 144 23.06 8.34 -40.85
N ASP A 145 22.42 8.23 -39.69
CA ASP A 145 23.05 8.45 -38.40
C ASP A 145 23.78 7.17 -37.98
N PHE A 146 25.11 7.21 -38.05
CA PHE A 146 25.95 6.12 -37.59
C PHE A 146 27.27 6.65 -37.03
N VAL A 147 27.86 5.87 -36.14
CA VAL A 147 29.22 6.08 -35.65
C VAL A 147 30.17 5.27 -36.53
N THR A 148 31.32 5.84 -36.89
CA THR A 148 32.29 5.16 -37.76
C THR A 148 33.06 4.06 -37.03
N ASP A 149 33.28 4.22 -35.72
CA ASP A 149 33.95 3.23 -34.87
C ASP A 149 32.99 2.09 -34.48
N GLU A 150 33.38 0.85 -34.78
CA GLU A 150 32.62 -0.36 -34.42
C GLU A 150 32.55 -0.63 -32.92
N LYS A 151 33.45 -0.04 -32.13
CA LYS A 151 33.50 -0.25 -30.69
C LYS A 151 32.60 0.70 -29.91
N LEU A 152 32.01 1.68 -30.59
CA LEU A 152 31.24 2.75 -29.98
C LEU A 152 29.82 2.77 -30.54
N ALA A 153 28.90 3.20 -29.66
CA ALA A 153 27.59 3.70 -30.03
C ALA A 153 27.47 5.15 -29.54
N GLU A 154 26.55 5.92 -30.12
CA GLU A 154 26.33 7.32 -29.73
C GLU A 154 24.84 7.58 -29.55
N ILE A 155 24.50 8.36 -28.52
CA ILE A 155 23.18 8.98 -28.39
C ILE A 155 23.38 10.48 -28.40
N GLU A 156 22.71 11.16 -29.32
CA GLU A 156 22.78 12.60 -29.46
C GLU A 156 21.46 13.24 -28.99
N PHE A 157 21.56 14.23 -28.12
CA PHE A 157 20.42 15.03 -27.64
C PHE A 157 20.54 16.45 -28.17
N THR A 158 19.51 16.91 -28.87
CA THR A 158 19.41 18.29 -29.36
C THR A 158 18.32 19.02 -28.59
N THR A 159 18.65 20.19 -28.02
CA THR A 159 17.69 20.96 -27.22
C THR A 159 17.99 22.46 -27.21
N SER A 160 16.97 23.28 -26.94
CA SER A 160 17.14 24.70 -26.58
C SER A 160 17.17 24.94 -25.06
N ILE A 161 17.02 23.89 -24.25
CA ILE A 161 17.00 23.96 -22.78
C ILE A 161 18.45 24.08 -22.28
N LYS A 162 18.76 25.18 -21.58
CA LYS A 162 20.15 25.58 -21.27
C LYS A 162 20.86 24.68 -20.27
N ASP A 163 20.10 24.07 -19.36
CA ASP A 163 20.58 23.32 -18.21
C ASP A 163 20.20 21.84 -18.31
N LEU A 164 19.97 21.33 -19.53
CA LEU A 164 19.70 19.91 -19.74
C LEU A 164 20.88 19.04 -19.28
N GLN A 165 20.59 18.13 -18.35
CA GLN A 165 21.50 17.15 -17.80
C GLN A 165 21.17 15.77 -18.34
N ILE A 166 22.23 14.99 -18.59
CA ILE A 166 22.12 13.58 -18.95
C ILE A 166 22.92 12.79 -17.90
N ALA A 167 22.20 12.06 -17.06
CA ALA A 167 22.82 11.18 -16.08
C ALA A 167 23.03 9.79 -16.71
N CYS A 168 24.29 9.36 -16.71
CA CYS A 168 24.69 8.03 -17.14
C CYS A 168 25.23 7.25 -15.94
N PRO A 169 24.99 5.92 -15.86
CA PRO A 169 25.67 5.06 -14.89
C PRO A 169 27.19 5.17 -15.02
N ILE A 170 27.89 5.24 -13.90
CA ILE A 170 29.36 5.38 -13.90
C ILE A 170 30.01 4.14 -14.54
N GLU A 171 29.43 2.98 -14.27
CA GLU A 171 29.83 1.68 -14.77
C GLU A 171 29.76 1.59 -16.30
N LEU A 172 28.90 2.39 -16.95
CA LEU A 172 28.76 2.46 -18.40
C LEU A 172 30.02 3.02 -19.07
N GLN A 173 30.82 3.82 -18.34
CA GLN A 173 32.02 4.50 -18.83
C GLN A 173 31.75 5.36 -20.07
N ALA A 174 30.54 5.92 -20.16
CA ALA A 174 30.17 6.80 -21.25
C ALA A 174 30.92 8.13 -21.18
N LYS A 175 31.26 8.69 -22.34
CA LYS A 175 31.84 10.02 -22.47
C LYS A 175 30.77 10.98 -22.96
N ILE A 176 30.57 12.08 -22.24
CA ILE A 176 29.62 13.13 -22.60
C ILE A 176 30.37 14.30 -23.22
N GLU A 177 29.96 14.72 -24.41
CA GLU A 177 30.49 15.88 -25.13
C GLU A 177 29.37 16.84 -25.45
N GLN A 178 29.61 18.15 -25.27
CA GLN A 178 28.63 19.19 -25.56
C GLN A 178 29.18 20.18 -26.59
N LYS A 179 28.34 20.56 -27.54
CA LYS A 179 28.62 21.59 -28.53
C LYS A 179 27.39 22.43 -28.80
N VAL A 180 27.61 23.67 -29.22
CA VAL A 180 26.54 24.54 -29.72
C VAL A 180 26.29 24.20 -31.18
N ASN A 181 25.02 24.22 -31.60
CA ASN A 181 24.64 23.98 -32.98
C ASN A 181 25.23 25.08 -33.88
N PRO A 182 25.99 24.74 -34.94
CA PRO A 182 26.58 25.74 -35.84
C PRO A 182 25.57 26.66 -36.54
N SER A 183 24.32 26.22 -36.65
CA SER A 183 23.25 26.96 -37.33
C SER A 183 22.37 27.81 -36.39
N ASP A 184 22.38 27.54 -35.09
CA ASP A 184 21.63 28.29 -34.08
C ASP A 184 22.34 28.23 -32.72
N GLU A 185 22.85 29.37 -32.25
CA GLU A 185 23.60 29.47 -31.01
C GLU A 185 22.77 29.14 -29.75
N ASN A 186 21.44 29.11 -29.85
CA ASN A 186 20.56 28.75 -28.74
C ASN A 186 20.33 27.24 -28.61
N ILE A 187 20.73 26.47 -29.63
CA ILE A 187 20.55 25.02 -29.63
C ILE A 187 21.85 24.35 -29.19
N HIS A 188 21.73 23.51 -28.17
CA HIS A 188 22.82 22.71 -27.63
C HIS A 188 22.66 21.26 -28.09
N ILE A 189 23.77 20.65 -28.47
CA ILE A 189 23.86 19.26 -28.88
C ILE A 189 24.76 18.56 -27.87
N THR A 190 24.21 17.56 -27.17
CA THR A 190 24.96 16.72 -26.24
C THR A 190 25.09 15.31 -26.80
N SER A 191 26.31 14.85 -27.04
CA SER A 191 26.62 13.51 -27.50
C SER A 191 27.08 12.64 -26.32
N VAL A 192 26.42 11.50 -26.13
CA VAL A 192 26.79 10.45 -25.17
C VAL A 192 27.42 9.30 -25.94
N ILE A 193 28.73 9.17 -25.82
CA ILE A 193 29.53 8.15 -26.51
C ILE A 193 29.66 6.93 -25.58
N ILE A 194 29.16 5.79 -26.03
CA ILE A 194 28.99 4.58 -25.20
C ILE A 194 29.92 3.47 -25.71
N PRO A 195 30.80 2.92 -24.86
CA PRO A 195 31.58 1.73 -25.18
C PRO A 195 30.70 0.47 -25.30
N VAL A 196 30.65 -0.13 -26.49
CA VAL A 196 29.82 -1.32 -26.75
C VAL A 196 30.26 -2.52 -25.91
N ALA A 197 31.57 -2.64 -25.66
CA ALA A 197 32.13 -3.72 -24.84
C ALA A 197 31.55 -3.75 -23.42
N THR A 198 31.23 -2.58 -22.85
CA THR A 198 30.63 -2.48 -21.51
C THR A 198 29.20 -3.00 -21.51
N LEU A 199 28.40 -2.63 -22.52
CA LEU A 199 27.03 -3.12 -22.71
C LEU A 199 27.01 -4.64 -22.92
N GLU A 200 27.87 -5.15 -23.81
CA GLU A 200 27.97 -6.58 -24.09
C GLU A 200 28.42 -7.39 -22.87
N ALA A 201 29.36 -6.87 -22.08
CA ALA A 201 29.80 -7.51 -20.85
C ALA A 201 28.68 -7.58 -19.80
N GLY A 202 27.92 -6.50 -19.63
CA GLY A 202 26.75 -6.47 -18.75
C GLY A 202 25.68 -7.48 -19.18
N LYS A 203 25.34 -7.48 -20.47
CA LYS A 203 24.37 -8.40 -21.06
C LYS A 203 24.80 -9.85 -20.90
N SER A 204 26.07 -10.16 -21.18
CA SER A 204 26.61 -11.51 -21.06
C SER A 204 26.55 -12.04 -19.62
N LYS A 205 26.79 -11.19 -18.62
CA LYS A 205 26.66 -11.58 -17.20
C LYS A 205 25.22 -11.93 -16.85
N MET A 206 24.26 -11.10 -17.28
CA MET A 206 22.83 -11.35 -17.08
C MET A 206 22.39 -12.66 -17.75
N GLU A 207 22.74 -12.86 -19.03
CA GLU A 207 22.40 -14.07 -19.79
C GLU A 207 23.03 -15.33 -19.18
N LEU A 208 24.27 -15.25 -18.68
CA LEU A 208 24.94 -16.35 -18.00
C LEU A 208 24.22 -16.75 -16.71
N ALA A 209 23.88 -15.78 -15.85
CA ALA A 209 23.17 -16.05 -14.60
C ALA A 209 21.79 -16.67 -14.86
N GLN A 210 21.05 -16.15 -15.84
CA GLN A 210 19.76 -16.71 -16.25
C GLN A 210 19.89 -18.14 -16.78
N LYS A 211 20.96 -18.42 -17.53
CA LYS A 211 21.23 -19.78 -18.03
C LYS A 211 21.58 -20.74 -16.89
N GLU A 212 22.45 -20.34 -15.97
CA GLU A 212 22.84 -21.16 -14.81
C GLU A 212 21.63 -21.54 -13.95
N TYR A 213 20.72 -20.59 -13.69
CA TYR A 213 19.46 -20.87 -12.99
C TYR A 213 18.59 -21.86 -13.76
N LYS A 214 18.31 -21.61 -15.05
CA LYS A 214 17.46 -22.49 -15.87
C LYS A 214 18.02 -23.90 -16.00
N ASP A 215 19.33 -24.03 -16.22
CA ASP A 215 20.00 -25.33 -16.35
C ASP A 215 19.93 -26.10 -15.01
N TRP A 216 20.07 -25.41 -13.86
CA TRP A 216 19.96 -26.03 -12.54
C TRP A 216 18.52 -26.42 -12.19
N PHE A 217 17.55 -25.53 -12.45
CA PHE A 217 16.12 -25.81 -12.27
C PHE A 217 15.68 -27.03 -13.09
N ALA A 218 16.04 -27.06 -14.38
CA ALA A 218 15.73 -28.19 -15.25
C ALA A 218 16.38 -29.50 -14.77
N LYS A 219 17.58 -29.44 -14.16
CA LYS A 219 18.19 -30.62 -13.55
C LYS A 219 17.37 -31.15 -12.37
N LEU A 220 16.85 -30.27 -11.52
CA LEU A 220 16.02 -30.67 -10.37
C LEU A 220 14.66 -31.23 -10.81
N GLU A 221 14.05 -30.67 -11.85
CA GLU A 221 12.79 -31.21 -12.39
C GLU A 221 12.94 -32.63 -12.98
N ASN A 222 14.13 -32.96 -13.51
CA ASN A 222 14.36 -34.20 -14.25
C ASN A 222 15.12 -35.29 -13.47
N ASP A 223 15.61 -35.01 -12.25
CA ASP A 223 16.36 -35.96 -11.41
C ASP A 223 15.80 -36.00 -9.99
N GLU A 224 14.96 -37.00 -9.71
CA GLU A 224 14.33 -37.21 -8.40
C GLU A 224 15.35 -37.37 -7.25
N ASN A 225 16.55 -37.91 -7.53
CA ASN A 225 17.58 -38.04 -6.50
C ASN A 225 18.22 -36.68 -6.17
N ALA A 226 18.38 -35.82 -7.17
CA ALA A 226 18.87 -34.46 -6.97
C ALA A 226 17.83 -33.59 -6.24
N ALA A 227 16.55 -33.76 -6.55
CA ALA A 227 15.44 -33.04 -5.90
C ALA A 227 15.17 -33.48 -4.45
N ALA A 228 15.62 -34.68 -4.05
CA ALA A 228 15.44 -35.21 -2.69
C ALA A 228 16.41 -34.59 -1.65
N GLU A 229 17.39 -33.81 -2.09
CA GLU A 229 18.41 -33.20 -1.22
C GLU A 229 18.16 -31.69 -1.06
N ASP A 230 17.84 -31.25 0.16
CA ASP A 230 17.49 -29.85 0.49
C ASP A 230 18.57 -28.85 0.05
N ALA A 231 19.85 -29.21 0.15
CA ALA A 231 20.97 -28.36 -0.27
C ALA A 231 20.93 -28.00 -1.77
N ASN A 232 20.30 -28.84 -2.61
CA ASN A 232 20.15 -28.53 -4.03
C ASN A 232 19.06 -27.48 -4.30
N TRP A 233 18.06 -27.39 -3.42
CA TRP A 233 17.04 -26.32 -3.42
C TRP A 233 17.60 -25.02 -2.84
N GLU A 234 18.39 -25.08 -1.77
CA GLU A 234 19.11 -23.89 -1.25
C GLU A 234 20.00 -23.27 -2.34
N LYS A 235 20.71 -24.11 -3.10
CA LYS A 235 21.50 -23.63 -4.25
C LYS A 235 20.64 -23.03 -5.37
N LEU A 236 19.42 -23.52 -5.57
CA LEU A 236 18.51 -22.93 -6.56
C LEU A 236 18.11 -21.51 -6.13
N GLU A 237 17.80 -21.30 -4.84
CA GLU A 237 17.52 -19.97 -4.28
C GLU A 237 18.72 -19.02 -4.43
N GLU A 238 19.95 -19.49 -4.20
CA GLU A 238 21.16 -18.69 -4.45
C GLU A 238 21.31 -18.29 -5.92
N LEU A 239 21.01 -19.20 -6.85
CA LEU A 239 21.06 -18.93 -8.29
C LEU A 239 19.96 -17.97 -8.74
N GLU A 240 18.77 -18.05 -8.13
CA GLU A 240 17.67 -17.11 -8.35
C GLU A 240 18.07 -15.70 -7.92
N GLN A 241 18.60 -15.55 -6.69
CA GLN A 241 19.12 -14.27 -6.19
C GLN A 241 20.22 -13.70 -7.10
N LYS A 242 21.11 -14.55 -7.60
CA LYS A 242 22.18 -14.15 -8.54
C LYS A 242 21.61 -13.70 -9.89
N GLN A 243 20.61 -14.40 -10.40
CA GLN A 243 19.91 -14.02 -11.63
C GLN A 243 19.25 -12.64 -11.46
N ASP A 244 18.51 -12.44 -10.38
CA ASP A 244 17.81 -11.19 -10.11
C ASP A 244 18.77 -10.02 -9.95
N ALA A 245 19.86 -10.21 -9.21
CA ALA A 245 20.90 -9.20 -9.05
C ALA A 245 21.56 -8.84 -10.40
N ALA A 246 21.77 -9.81 -11.28
CA ALA A 246 22.35 -9.57 -12.60
C ALA A 246 21.38 -8.85 -13.55
N GLU A 247 20.08 -9.16 -13.50
CA GLU A 247 19.03 -8.47 -14.26
C GLU A 247 18.89 -7.01 -13.82
N MET A 248 18.88 -6.75 -12.51
CA MET A 248 18.81 -5.40 -11.95
C MET A 248 20.05 -4.59 -12.33
N ALA A 249 21.26 -5.15 -12.16
CA ALA A 249 22.50 -4.48 -12.53
C ALA A 249 22.58 -4.14 -14.04
N TYR A 250 22.06 -5.00 -14.92
CA TYR A 250 22.02 -4.71 -16.35
C TYR A 250 20.98 -3.64 -16.70
N SER A 251 19.83 -3.64 -16.01
CA SER A 251 18.79 -2.64 -16.18
C SER A 251 19.25 -1.25 -15.71
N GLU A 252 19.96 -1.16 -14.59
CA GLU A 252 20.63 0.07 -14.13
C GLU A 252 21.69 0.55 -15.14
N LEU A 253 22.57 -0.35 -15.60
CA LEU A 253 23.64 -0.02 -16.56
C LEU A 253 23.10 0.56 -17.88
N THR A 254 21.92 0.10 -18.31
CA THR A 254 21.32 0.45 -19.61
C THR A 254 20.31 1.59 -19.53
N ASN A 255 20.12 2.22 -18.37
CA ASN A 255 19.17 3.31 -18.21
C ASN A 255 19.87 4.67 -18.15
N LEU A 256 19.54 5.55 -19.08
CA LEU A 256 19.97 6.95 -19.06
C LEU A 256 18.81 7.83 -18.63
N GLU A 257 19.09 8.83 -17.80
CA GLU A 257 18.10 9.83 -17.39
C GLU A 257 18.42 11.18 -18.01
N VAL A 258 17.38 11.83 -18.54
CA VAL A 258 17.47 13.16 -19.15
C VAL A 258 16.51 14.10 -18.42
N TYR A 259 17.04 15.20 -17.86
CA TYR A 259 16.26 16.16 -17.07
C TYR A 259 16.93 17.53 -17.03
N ALA A 260 16.20 18.56 -16.63
CA ALA A 260 16.72 19.89 -16.29
C ALA A 260 16.07 20.36 -14.97
N ASP A 261 16.42 21.56 -14.48
CA ASP A 261 15.83 22.06 -13.25
C ASP A 261 14.30 22.24 -13.42
N LEU A 262 13.54 21.71 -12.45
CA LEU A 262 12.07 21.79 -12.39
C LEU A 262 11.32 21.10 -13.56
N THR A 263 12.00 20.22 -14.30
CA THR A 263 11.38 19.36 -15.33
C THR A 263 11.11 17.96 -14.78
N ASN A 264 10.35 17.16 -15.54
CA ASN A 264 10.30 15.71 -15.33
C ASN A 264 11.60 15.03 -15.77
N ARG A 265 11.78 13.77 -15.34
CA ARG A 265 12.87 12.91 -15.77
C ARG A 265 12.40 12.00 -16.92
N LEU A 266 13.13 12.00 -18.01
CA LEU A 266 12.90 11.09 -19.13
C LEU A 266 13.90 9.93 -19.05
N SER A 267 13.41 8.70 -19.19
CA SER A 267 14.23 7.48 -19.10
C SER A 267 14.45 6.90 -20.50
N ILE A 268 15.68 6.48 -20.79
CA ILE A 268 16.05 5.88 -22.09
C ILE A 268 16.77 4.57 -21.82
N ASN A 269 16.20 3.48 -22.34
CA ASN A 269 16.86 2.18 -22.34
C ASN A 269 17.76 2.06 -23.57
N ILE A 270 19.04 1.79 -23.34
CA ILE A 270 20.09 1.71 -24.37
C ILE A 270 20.62 0.29 -24.58
N GLY A 271 19.98 -0.72 -23.98
CA GLY A 271 20.41 -2.12 -24.05
C GLY A 271 20.31 -2.75 -25.44
N ASP A 272 19.70 -2.06 -26.41
CA ASP A 272 19.60 -2.47 -27.80
C ASP A 272 20.70 -1.89 -28.70
N LEU A 273 21.53 -0.97 -28.19
CA LEU A 273 22.61 -0.36 -28.94
C LEU A 273 23.72 -1.37 -29.28
N LYS A 274 24.25 -1.23 -30.49
CA LYS A 274 25.37 -2.02 -31.02
C LYS A 274 26.42 -1.08 -31.62
N GLY A 275 27.58 -1.65 -31.94
CA GLY A 275 28.62 -0.96 -32.69
C GLY A 275 28.10 -0.23 -33.91
N LYS A 276 28.60 0.99 -34.13
CA LYS A 276 28.21 1.92 -35.20
C LYS A 276 26.80 2.51 -35.08
N MET A 277 25.99 2.13 -34.10
CA MET A 277 24.66 2.71 -33.96
C MET A 277 24.74 4.13 -33.40
N LYS A 278 23.99 5.04 -34.01
CA LYS A 278 23.70 6.36 -33.47
C LYS A 278 22.18 6.53 -33.32
N LYS A 279 21.73 7.04 -32.18
CA LYS A 279 20.35 7.48 -31.96
C LYS A 279 20.33 8.98 -31.70
N CYS A 280 19.35 9.68 -32.26
CA CYS A 280 19.23 11.13 -32.18
C CYS A 280 17.88 11.49 -31.58
N TYR A 281 17.87 12.31 -30.53
CA TYR A 281 16.67 12.71 -29.82
C TYR A 281 16.58 14.23 -29.73
N ALA A 282 15.41 14.78 -30.01
CA ALA A 282 15.09 16.17 -29.71
C ALA A 282 14.40 16.24 -28.34
N VAL A 283 14.95 17.04 -27.42
CA VAL A 283 14.37 17.28 -26.09
C VAL A 283 13.74 18.67 -26.09
N LEU A 284 12.42 18.71 -25.93
CA LEU A 284 11.61 19.90 -26.11
C LEU A 284 10.75 20.16 -24.88
N GLU A 285 10.52 21.43 -24.56
CA GLU A 285 9.48 21.81 -23.60
C GLU A 285 8.10 21.40 -24.13
N LEU A 286 7.30 20.80 -23.26
CA LEU A 286 5.93 20.42 -23.56
C LEU A 286 5.04 21.63 -23.32
N VAL A 287 4.66 22.30 -24.40
CA VAL A 287 3.65 23.37 -24.35
C VAL A 287 2.35 22.74 -23.85
N LYS A 288 1.83 23.23 -22.71
CA LYS A 288 0.52 22.85 -22.18
C LYS A 288 -0.54 23.23 -23.22
N THR A 289 -0.86 22.32 -24.15
CA THR A 289 -1.97 22.51 -25.06
C THR A 289 -3.26 22.35 -24.26
N ASP A 290 -4.06 23.41 -24.17
CA ASP A 290 -5.45 23.31 -23.77
C ASP A 290 -6.09 22.20 -24.61
N THR A 291 -6.55 21.15 -23.95
CA THR A 291 -6.97 19.90 -24.60
C THR A 291 -8.01 20.20 -25.69
N VAL A 292 -7.60 19.98 -26.94
CA VAL A 292 -8.41 20.21 -28.14
C VAL A 292 -9.61 19.25 -28.12
N ILE A 293 -10.79 19.84 -28.27
CA ILE A 293 -12.13 19.26 -28.51
C ILE A 293 -12.21 17.75 -28.22
N VAL A 294 -12.48 17.44 -26.95
CA VAL A 294 -12.89 16.12 -26.50
C VAL A 294 -14.36 15.91 -26.92
N ASP A 295 -14.70 14.74 -27.46
CA ASP A 295 -16.09 14.32 -27.69
C ASP A 295 -16.94 14.70 -26.45
N PRO A 296 -18.11 15.36 -26.60
CA PRO A 296 -18.95 15.75 -25.48
C PRO A 296 -19.29 14.62 -24.49
N TYR A 297 -19.28 13.36 -24.93
CA TYR A 297 -19.39 12.20 -24.06
C TYR A 297 -18.12 12.01 -23.22
N ASP A 298 -16.96 11.93 -23.85
CA ASP A 298 -15.67 11.71 -23.19
C ASP A 298 -15.30 12.83 -22.21
N ALA A 299 -15.69 14.07 -22.54
CA ALA A 299 -15.52 15.22 -21.64
C ALA A 299 -16.32 15.04 -20.34
N LYS A 300 -17.57 14.58 -20.44
CA LYS A 300 -18.42 14.32 -19.27
C LYS A 300 -17.94 13.10 -18.49
N ILE A 301 -17.49 12.03 -19.15
CA ILE A 301 -16.90 10.88 -18.46
C ILE A 301 -15.66 11.30 -17.67
N THR A 302 -14.79 12.12 -18.26
CA THR A 302 -13.60 12.65 -17.60
C THR A 302 -13.96 13.48 -16.36
N GLU A 303 -14.91 14.40 -16.48
CA GLU A 303 -15.35 15.22 -15.34
C GLU A 303 -16.05 14.38 -14.25
N GLY A 304 -16.87 13.41 -14.64
CA GLY A 304 -17.53 12.49 -13.72
C GLY A 304 -16.51 11.65 -12.93
N ASN A 305 -15.48 11.14 -13.61
CA ASN A 305 -14.38 10.40 -12.96
C ASN A 305 -13.60 11.31 -12.00
N ARG A 306 -13.30 12.56 -12.40
CA ARG A 306 -12.65 13.54 -11.52
C ARG A 306 -13.47 13.78 -10.24
N LEU A 307 -14.78 14.02 -10.37
CA LEU A 307 -15.68 14.23 -9.23
C LEU A 307 -15.79 12.98 -8.34
N PHE A 308 -15.81 11.79 -8.95
CA PHE A 308 -15.81 10.52 -8.23
C PHE A 308 -14.52 10.34 -7.42
N GLY A 309 -13.36 10.61 -8.03
CA GLY A 309 -12.05 10.55 -7.39
C GLY A 309 -11.97 11.43 -6.14
N ILE A 310 -12.51 12.66 -6.21
CA ILE A 310 -12.57 13.58 -5.05
C ILE A 310 -13.73 13.30 -4.08
N ARG A 311 -14.37 12.12 -4.21
CA ARG A 311 -15.48 11.63 -3.35
C ARG A 311 -16.74 12.50 -3.40
N LYS A 312 -16.92 13.33 -4.43
CA LYS A 312 -18.17 14.05 -4.70
C LYS A 312 -19.15 13.16 -5.46
N TYR A 313 -19.56 12.06 -4.85
CA TYR A 313 -20.32 11.00 -5.53
C TYR A 313 -21.68 11.46 -6.08
N LYS A 314 -22.34 12.42 -5.41
CA LYS A 314 -23.61 13.00 -5.87
C LYS A 314 -23.41 13.80 -7.16
N ASP A 315 -22.46 14.73 -7.17
CA ASP A 315 -22.11 15.53 -8.35
C ASP A 315 -21.60 14.63 -9.50
N ALA A 316 -20.76 13.64 -9.19
CA ALA A 316 -20.26 12.67 -10.17
C ALA A 316 -21.41 11.90 -10.84
N LYS A 317 -22.40 11.45 -10.06
CA LYS A 317 -23.60 10.77 -10.56
C LYS A 317 -24.37 11.64 -11.55
N GLU A 318 -24.54 12.93 -11.26
CA GLU A 318 -25.22 13.86 -12.15
C GLU A 318 -24.48 13.99 -13.48
N ILE A 319 -23.15 14.13 -13.45
CA ILE A 319 -22.34 14.21 -14.67
C ILE A 319 -22.38 12.91 -15.49
N PHE A 320 -22.31 11.73 -14.85
CA PHE A 320 -22.46 10.46 -15.57
C PHE A 320 -23.86 10.28 -16.16
N ALA A 321 -24.90 10.80 -15.51
CA ALA A 321 -26.26 10.81 -16.06
C ALA A 321 -26.36 11.70 -17.31
N LEU A 322 -25.66 12.85 -17.32
CA LEU A 322 -25.53 13.68 -18.53
C LEU A 322 -24.77 12.93 -19.63
N ALA A 323 -23.66 12.27 -19.32
CA ALA A 323 -22.89 11.47 -20.29
C ALA A 323 -23.74 10.34 -20.93
N LYS A 324 -24.52 9.62 -20.11
CA LYS A 324 -25.42 8.56 -20.59
C LYS A 324 -26.46 9.07 -21.60
N ASN A 325 -26.87 10.33 -21.47
CA ASN A 325 -27.90 10.95 -22.31
C ASN A 325 -27.33 11.73 -23.49
N GLU A 326 -26.01 11.70 -23.71
CA GLU A 326 -25.39 12.43 -24.81
C GLU A 326 -25.87 11.94 -26.18
N GLN A 327 -26.09 12.85 -27.13
CA GLN A 327 -26.64 12.51 -28.44
C GLN A 327 -25.69 11.63 -29.27
N GLY A 328 -24.37 11.81 -29.13
CA GLY A 328 -23.35 11.03 -29.83
C GLY A 328 -23.05 9.66 -29.21
N ALA A 329 -23.56 9.37 -28.00
CA ALA A 329 -23.20 8.15 -27.28
C ALA A 329 -23.88 6.89 -27.85
N ASN A 330 -23.08 5.89 -28.21
CA ASN A 330 -23.53 4.56 -28.61
C ASN A 330 -24.02 3.73 -27.41
N GLU A 331 -24.68 2.59 -27.65
CA GLU A 331 -25.24 1.77 -26.56
C GLU A 331 -24.19 1.31 -25.54
N THR A 332 -22.98 0.96 -25.97
CA THR A 332 -21.89 0.54 -25.09
C THR A 332 -21.48 1.67 -24.15
N GLN A 333 -21.31 2.88 -24.69
CA GLN A 333 -21.01 4.09 -23.93
C GLN A 333 -22.12 4.43 -22.91
N ARG A 334 -23.39 4.24 -23.30
CA ARG A 334 -24.53 4.43 -22.38
C ARG A 334 -24.55 3.41 -21.24
N ARG A 335 -24.22 2.15 -21.53
CA ARG A 335 -24.09 1.10 -20.51
C ARG A 335 -22.93 1.39 -19.56
N ALA A 336 -21.78 1.82 -20.09
CA ALA A 336 -20.62 2.20 -19.28
C ALA A 336 -20.96 3.36 -18.32
N ALA A 337 -21.61 4.42 -18.81
CA ALA A 337 -22.06 5.53 -17.97
C ALA A 337 -23.08 5.07 -16.90
N GLN A 338 -23.97 4.12 -17.22
CA GLN A 338 -24.87 3.54 -16.23
C GLN A 338 -24.14 2.76 -15.14
N THR A 339 -23.09 2.02 -15.49
CA THR A 339 -22.24 1.33 -14.50
C THR A 339 -21.61 2.32 -13.52
N SER A 340 -21.11 3.45 -14.02
CA SER A 340 -20.56 4.52 -13.17
C SER A 340 -21.62 5.15 -12.25
N ILE A 341 -22.85 5.36 -12.74
CA ILE A 341 -23.98 5.81 -11.92
C ILE A 341 -24.27 4.83 -10.78
N ASN A 342 -24.33 3.53 -11.07
CA ASN A 342 -24.60 2.50 -10.04
C ASN A 342 -23.47 2.44 -8.99
N LEU A 343 -22.23 2.66 -9.42
CA LEU A 343 -21.09 2.74 -8.52
C LEU A 343 -21.20 3.97 -7.60
N CYS A 344 -21.59 5.12 -8.13
CA CYS A 344 -21.88 6.32 -7.32
C CYS A 344 -22.98 6.03 -6.30
N ASP A 345 -24.09 5.40 -6.70
CA ASP A 345 -25.19 5.06 -5.78
C ASP A 345 -24.73 4.17 -4.61
N THR A 346 -23.89 3.19 -4.92
CA THR A 346 -23.30 2.30 -3.90
C THR A 346 -22.39 3.09 -2.94
N CYS A 347 -21.56 3.99 -3.46
CA CYS A 347 -20.67 4.82 -2.63
C CYS A 347 -21.46 5.82 -1.77
N ILE A 348 -22.50 6.46 -2.32
CA ILE A 348 -23.39 7.37 -1.59
C ILE A 348 -24.02 6.63 -0.40
N PHE A 349 -24.54 5.42 -0.64
CA PHE A 349 -25.15 4.61 0.42
C PHE A 349 -24.17 4.36 1.57
N TYR A 350 -22.97 3.84 1.28
CA TYR A 350 -22.00 3.52 2.34
C TYR A 350 -21.47 4.77 3.06
N ASP A 351 -21.28 5.90 2.36
CA ASP A 351 -20.89 7.17 2.99
C ASP A 351 -21.98 7.69 3.95
N GLU A 352 -23.26 7.60 3.56
CA GLU A 352 -24.38 7.98 4.41
C GLU A 352 -24.52 7.06 5.63
N GLN A 353 -24.30 5.75 5.48
CA GLN A 353 -24.31 4.79 6.59
C GLN A 353 -23.14 5.01 7.57
N ALA A 354 -21.92 5.19 7.05
CA ALA A 354 -20.75 5.52 7.86
C ALA A 354 -20.96 6.82 8.64
N GLY A 355 -21.46 7.86 7.97
CA GLY A 355 -21.77 9.15 8.61
C GLY A 355 -22.86 9.03 9.68
N THR A 356 -23.87 8.18 9.48
CA THR A 356 -24.93 7.93 10.47
C THR A 356 -24.38 7.23 11.70
N ALA A 357 -23.58 6.18 11.51
CA ALA A 357 -22.94 5.47 12.61
C ALA A 357 -22.05 6.41 13.45
N LEU A 358 -21.23 7.25 12.81
CA LEU A 358 -20.40 8.23 13.52
C LEU A 358 -21.21 9.30 14.25
N ARG A 359 -22.36 9.74 13.72
CA ARG A 359 -23.27 10.66 14.42
C ARG A 359 -23.86 10.01 15.68
N GLU A 360 -24.19 8.73 15.64
CA GLU A 360 -24.67 7.99 16.81
C GLU A 360 -23.58 7.87 17.89
N VAL A 361 -22.32 7.63 17.51
CA VAL A 361 -21.18 7.67 18.45
C VAL A 361 -21.12 9.03 19.18
N ILE A 362 -21.26 10.14 18.44
CA ILE A 362 -21.25 11.48 19.02
C ILE A 362 -22.47 11.69 19.94
N ARG A 363 -23.65 11.21 19.54
CA ARG A 363 -24.87 11.30 20.35
C ARG A 363 -24.71 10.57 21.67
N ILE A 364 -24.27 9.30 21.64
CA ILE A 364 -24.07 8.45 22.81
C ILE A 364 -23.10 9.10 23.80
N ARG A 365 -21.98 9.65 23.29
CA ARG A 365 -21.00 10.39 24.12
C ARG A 365 -21.59 11.62 24.79
N LYS A 366 -22.55 12.31 24.15
CA LYS A 366 -23.21 13.51 24.70
C LYS A 366 -24.33 13.18 25.69
N THR A 367 -25.07 12.11 25.46
CA THR A 367 -26.24 11.74 26.28
C THR A 367 -25.89 10.83 27.47
N GLY A 368 -24.61 10.49 27.65
CA GLY A 368 -24.17 9.62 28.74
C GLY A 368 -24.51 8.14 28.52
N GLY A 369 -24.57 7.68 27.25
CA GLY A 369 -24.78 6.28 26.93
C GLY A 369 -23.53 5.42 27.18
N THR A 370 -23.68 4.11 27.05
CA THR A 370 -22.61 3.18 27.44
C THR A 370 -21.45 3.22 26.44
N GLN A 371 -20.26 2.88 26.93
CA GLN A 371 -19.10 2.68 26.08
C GLN A 371 -19.38 1.60 25.02
N GLN A 372 -19.99 0.47 25.41
CA GLN A 372 -20.34 -0.64 24.51
C GLN A 372 -21.24 -0.21 23.35
N GLU A 373 -22.27 0.59 23.61
CA GLU A 373 -23.15 1.13 22.56
C GLU A 373 -22.36 1.99 21.57
N ALA A 374 -21.50 2.88 22.05
CA ALA A 374 -20.66 3.70 21.16
C ALA A 374 -19.75 2.83 20.28
N TYR A 375 -19.27 1.69 20.78
CA TYR A 375 -18.38 0.80 20.04
C TYR A 375 -19.03 0.05 18.89
N GLN A 376 -20.28 -0.40 19.04
CA GLN A 376 -21.01 -1.03 17.95
C GLN A 376 -21.13 -0.10 16.74
N TYR A 377 -21.38 1.19 16.99
CA TYR A 377 -21.42 2.19 15.93
C TYR A 377 -20.03 2.54 15.36
N VAL A 378 -18.96 2.47 16.16
CA VAL A 378 -17.58 2.62 15.63
C VAL A 378 -17.22 1.47 14.70
N ASN A 379 -17.50 0.21 15.08
CA ASN A 379 -17.26 -0.96 14.23
C ASN A 379 -18.08 -0.89 12.93
N GLY A 380 -19.37 -0.56 13.02
CA GLY A 380 -20.20 -0.36 11.83
C GLY A 380 -19.65 0.75 10.91
N ALA A 381 -19.15 1.85 11.47
CA ALA A 381 -18.50 2.89 10.68
C ALA A 381 -17.24 2.39 9.97
N ILE A 382 -16.39 1.60 10.65
CA ILE A 382 -15.20 0.99 10.04
C ILE A 382 -15.60 0.09 8.87
N GLU A 383 -16.58 -0.79 9.05
CA GLU A 383 -17.04 -1.70 7.99
C GLU A 383 -17.51 -0.93 6.74
N PHE A 384 -18.32 0.12 6.92
CA PHE A 384 -18.78 0.93 5.80
C PHE A 384 -17.65 1.73 5.14
N ILE A 385 -16.70 2.26 5.92
CA ILE A 385 -15.52 2.95 5.37
C ILE A 385 -14.60 1.96 4.63
N GLN A 386 -14.46 0.71 5.10
CA GLN A 386 -13.73 -0.34 4.39
C GLN A 386 -14.40 -0.68 3.05
N LYS A 387 -15.74 -0.72 2.98
CA LYS A 387 -16.45 -0.86 1.69
C LYS A 387 -16.15 0.32 0.76
N LEU A 388 -16.14 1.56 1.27
CA LEU A 388 -15.76 2.73 0.48
C LEU A 388 -14.30 2.67 0.01
N TYR A 389 -13.38 2.27 0.88
CA TYR A 389 -11.98 2.07 0.53
C TYR A 389 -11.82 1.05 -0.60
N HIS A 390 -12.57 -0.04 -0.58
CA HIS A 390 -12.53 -1.03 -1.65
C HIS A 390 -13.08 -0.50 -2.99
N LEU A 391 -14.09 0.39 -2.94
CA LEU A 391 -14.72 0.95 -4.14
C LEU A 391 -13.97 2.16 -4.73
N ASN A 392 -13.33 2.96 -3.88
CA ASN A 392 -12.51 4.12 -4.23
C ASN A 392 -11.28 4.19 -3.30
N PRO A 393 -10.23 3.37 -3.55
CA PRO A 393 -9.03 3.30 -2.72
C PRO A 393 -8.34 4.67 -2.62
N SER A 394 -8.14 5.15 -1.39
CA SER A 394 -7.47 6.43 -1.12
C SER A 394 -6.92 6.49 0.30
N VAL A 395 -5.87 7.30 0.49
CA VAL A 395 -5.28 7.60 1.82
C VAL A 395 -6.36 8.11 2.80
N PHE A 396 -7.35 8.84 2.28
CA PHE A 396 -8.44 9.40 3.09
C PHE A 396 -9.21 8.34 3.89
N TYR A 397 -9.53 7.20 3.27
CA TYR A 397 -10.28 6.14 3.94
C TYR A 397 -9.39 5.30 4.86
N SER A 398 -8.15 4.96 4.45
CA SER A 398 -7.23 4.20 5.30
C SER A 398 -6.90 4.96 6.59
N GLU A 399 -6.54 6.25 6.52
CA GLU A 399 -6.29 7.06 7.72
C GLU A 399 -7.51 7.16 8.65
N ARG A 400 -8.73 7.06 8.13
CA ARG A 400 -9.95 7.07 8.94
C ARG A 400 -10.17 5.72 9.62
N ILE A 401 -9.95 4.62 8.90
CA ILE A 401 -9.98 3.27 9.46
C ILE A 401 -8.98 3.18 10.60
N ASP A 402 -7.70 3.51 10.36
CA ASP A 402 -6.64 3.48 11.37
C ASP A 402 -6.98 4.31 12.61
N ARG A 403 -7.55 5.52 12.41
CA ARG A 403 -7.95 6.37 13.53
C ARG A 403 -9.07 5.76 14.36
N LEU A 404 -10.04 5.12 13.72
CA LEU A 404 -11.15 4.46 14.40
C LEU A 404 -10.67 3.18 15.10
N GLU A 405 -9.81 2.39 14.45
CA GLU A 405 -9.20 1.18 15.02
C GLU A 405 -8.31 1.49 16.22
N ARG A 406 -7.46 2.52 16.16
CA ARG A 406 -6.69 2.98 17.33
C ARG A 406 -7.56 3.50 18.48
N GLN A 407 -8.78 3.97 18.18
CA GLN A 407 -9.75 4.29 19.24
C GLN A 407 -10.35 3.03 19.86
N LEU A 408 -10.47 1.93 19.12
CA LEU A 408 -10.88 0.62 19.63
C LEU A 408 -9.78 -0.05 20.47
N GLU A 409 -8.52 0.04 20.05
CA GLU A 409 -7.39 -0.62 20.73
C GLU A 409 -7.16 -0.13 22.16
N LYS A 410 -7.58 1.10 22.48
CA LYS A 410 -7.46 1.68 23.83
C LYS A 410 -8.53 1.18 24.82
N GLN A 411 -9.34 0.19 24.43
CA GLN A 411 -10.38 -0.38 25.29
C GLN A 411 -9.86 -1.54 26.16
N PRO A 412 -10.31 -1.61 27.43
CA PRO A 412 -10.11 -2.79 28.26
C PRO A 412 -10.81 -4.02 27.67
N LEU A 413 -10.20 -5.20 27.84
CA LEU A 413 -10.77 -6.50 27.51
C LEU A 413 -11.16 -7.18 28.83
N PHE A 414 -12.45 -7.41 29.05
CA PHE A 414 -12.93 -8.17 30.19
C PHE A 414 -13.09 -9.65 29.83
N ILE A 415 -12.50 -10.54 30.62
CA ILE A 415 -12.69 -11.98 30.48
C ILE A 415 -13.25 -12.54 31.78
N MET A 416 -14.48 -13.06 31.71
CA MET A 416 -15.12 -13.80 32.79
C MET A 416 -14.76 -15.29 32.68
N PHE A 417 -14.04 -15.80 33.67
CA PHE A 417 -13.78 -17.22 33.81
C PHE A 417 -14.82 -17.87 34.71
N THR A 418 -15.47 -18.93 34.22
CA THR A 418 -16.30 -19.83 35.02
C THR A 418 -15.57 -21.15 35.21
N CYS A 419 -15.10 -21.43 36.42
CA CYS A 419 -14.26 -22.58 36.73
C CYS A 419 -15.07 -23.69 37.42
N VAL A 420 -15.08 -24.88 36.83
CA VAL A 420 -15.84 -26.04 37.30
C VAL A 420 -14.96 -27.29 37.37
N GLU A 421 -15.30 -28.21 38.27
CA GLU A 421 -14.72 -29.54 38.31
C GLU A 421 -15.06 -30.32 37.03
N TRP A 422 -14.10 -31.07 36.51
CA TRP A 422 -14.31 -32.05 35.45
C TRP A 422 -14.15 -33.46 36.00
N LYS A 423 -15.27 -34.17 36.15
CA LYS A 423 -15.32 -35.60 36.47
C LYS A 423 -15.34 -36.37 35.17
N THR A 424 -14.93 -37.64 35.20
CA THR A 424 -14.58 -38.49 34.03
C THR A 424 -15.48 -38.34 32.78
N LEU A 425 -16.78 -38.04 32.93
CA LEU A 425 -17.71 -37.76 31.82
C LEU A 425 -18.72 -36.62 32.10
N GLN A 426 -18.57 -35.82 33.17
CA GLN A 426 -19.53 -34.76 33.49
C GLN A 426 -18.92 -33.60 34.30
N GLU A 427 -19.51 -32.41 34.18
CA GLU A 427 -19.17 -31.27 35.03
C GLU A 427 -19.58 -31.56 36.49
N GLY A 428 -18.69 -31.24 37.42
CA GLY A 428 -18.90 -31.33 38.85
C GLY A 428 -19.27 -29.98 39.46
N LYS A 429 -18.81 -29.72 40.69
CA LYS A 429 -19.14 -28.47 41.40
C LYS A 429 -18.35 -27.30 40.86
N ALA A 430 -18.85 -26.09 41.11
CA ALA A 430 -18.09 -24.85 40.92
C ALA A 430 -16.84 -24.84 41.83
N LEU A 431 -15.74 -24.30 41.31
CA LEU A 431 -14.47 -24.22 42.02
C LEU A 431 -14.30 -22.84 42.66
N GLN A 432 -14.67 -22.74 43.94
CA GLN A 432 -14.49 -21.53 44.75
C GLN A 432 -13.05 -21.37 45.24
N GLY A 433 -12.58 -20.12 45.36
CA GLY A 433 -11.28 -19.80 45.96
C GLY A 433 -10.09 -20.24 45.10
N LEU A 434 -10.30 -20.37 43.79
CA LEU A 434 -9.27 -20.69 42.82
C LEU A 434 -8.48 -19.42 42.49
N GLU A 435 -7.17 -19.45 42.72
CA GLU A 435 -6.29 -18.34 42.36
C GLU A 435 -5.98 -18.37 40.87
N ILE A 436 -6.09 -17.20 40.23
CA ILE A 436 -5.74 -17.01 38.83
C ILE A 436 -4.48 -16.15 38.73
N TRP A 437 -3.44 -16.73 38.14
CA TRP A 437 -2.14 -16.08 37.97
C TRP A 437 -1.83 -15.83 36.50
N ALA A 438 -1.55 -14.58 36.14
CA ALA A 438 -1.00 -14.21 34.84
C ALA A 438 0.48 -14.61 34.77
N TYR A 439 0.89 -15.18 33.64
CA TYR A 439 2.28 -15.49 33.34
C TYR A 439 2.79 -14.65 32.16
N LYS A 440 3.86 -13.89 32.38
CA LYS A 440 4.46 -12.95 31.40
C LYS A 440 5.81 -13.42 30.85
N GLY A 441 6.24 -14.64 31.20
CA GLY A 441 7.52 -15.18 30.73
C GLY A 441 7.50 -15.58 29.25
N LYS A 442 8.69 -15.63 28.64
CA LYS A 442 8.87 -15.83 27.18
C LYS A 442 8.66 -17.26 26.70
N GLN A 443 8.79 -18.25 27.58
CA GLN A 443 8.72 -19.68 27.22
C GLN A 443 7.54 -20.37 27.90
N ARG A 444 6.91 -21.33 27.22
CA ARG A 444 5.82 -22.12 27.77
C ARG A 444 6.32 -22.96 28.96
N PRO A 445 5.71 -22.87 30.16
CA PRO A 445 6.11 -23.67 31.31
C PRO A 445 5.85 -25.16 31.09
N LEU A 446 6.80 -26.02 31.49
CA LEU A 446 6.64 -27.47 31.43
C LEU A 446 5.70 -27.96 32.54
N SER A 447 4.77 -28.86 32.22
CA SER A 447 3.80 -29.41 33.19
C SER A 447 4.45 -30.04 34.42
N SER A 448 5.64 -30.62 34.28
CA SER A 448 6.44 -31.19 35.37
C SER A 448 6.91 -30.16 36.40
N ALA A 449 6.97 -28.87 36.02
CA ALA A 449 7.38 -27.75 36.86
C ALA A 449 6.27 -27.22 37.76
N TYR A 450 5.00 -27.50 37.45
CA TYR A 450 3.84 -27.02 38.22
C TYR A 450 2.84 -28.12 38.60
N ASN A 451 3.22 -29.40 38.52
CA ASN A 451 2.33 -30.51 38.81
C ASN A 451 1.99 -30.74 40.31
N SER A 452 2.52 -29.90 41.21
CA SER A 452 2.18 -29.88 42.64
C SER A 452 2.32 -28.47 43.20
N ASP A 453 1.57 -28.14 44.27
CA ASP A 453 1.59 -26.81 44.87
C ASP A 453 3.01 -26.37 45.28
N ARG A 454 3.73 -27.28 45.95
CA ARG A 454 5.14 -27.06 46.34
C ARG A 454 6.06 -26.65 45.18
N LYS A 455 5.86 -27.24 43.99
CA LYS A 455 6.70 -26.96 42.82
C LYS A 455 6.29 -25.65 42.15
N PHE A 456 5.00 -25.39 42.07
CA PHE A 456 4.48 -24.11 41.58
C PHE A 456 4.95 -22.95 42.45
N ARG A 457 4.88 -23.05 43.78
CA ARG A 457 5.45 -22.04 44.70
C ARG A 457 6.95 -21.81 44.46
N LYS A 458 7.73 -22.88 44.30
CA LYS A 458 9.16 -22.78 43.97
C LYS A 458 9.41 -22.08 42.62
N MET A 459 8.47 -22.19 41.68
CA MET A 459 8.53 -21.48 40.40
C MET A 459 8.23 -19.99 40.59
N LEU A 460 7.17 -19.64 41.35
CA LEU A 460 6.84 -18.26 41.72
C LEU A 460 8.00 -17.56 42.45
N ASP A 461 8.65 -18.24 43.39
CA ASP A 461 9.77 -17.68 44.17
C ASP A 461 11.02 -17.42 43.32
N LYS A 462 11.21 -18.20 42.24
CA LYS A 462 12.38 -18.08 41.36
C LYS A 462 12.20 -17.04 40.26
N GLN A 463 10.97 -16.82 39.82
CA GLN A 463 10.63 -16.00 38.65
C GLN A 463 9.55 -14.97 39.00
N THR A 464 9.65 -14.35 40.17
CA THR A 464 8.56 -13.52 40.74
C THR A 464 8.10 -12.40 39.81
N ALA A 465 8.99 -11.83 38.99
CA ALA A 465 8.65 -10.78 38.02
C ALA A 465 7.74 -11.27 36.87
N ASP A 466 7.73 -12.57 36.59
CA ASP A 466 6.97 -13.16 35.48
C ASP A 466 5.55 -13.55 35.89
N PHE A 467 5.19 -13.47 37.18
CA PHE A 467 3.90 -13.92 37.70
C PHE A 467 3.17 -12.82 38.45
N GLU A 468 1.86 -12.71 38.20
CA GLU A 468 0.99 -11.75 38.86
C GLU A 468 -0.33 -12.43 39.23
N LEU A 469 -0.73 -12.34 40.52
CA LEU A 469 -2.05 -12.80 40.95
C LEU A 469 -3.08 -11.78 40.47
N ILE A 470 -3.90 -12.18 39.51
CA ILE A 470 -4.87 -11.28 38.86
C ILE A 470 -6.29 -11.45 39.38
N GLY A 471 -6.61 -12.56 40.06
CA GLY A 471 -7.91 -12.71 40.70
C GLY A 471 -8.11 -14.03 41.45
N ILE A 472 -9.25 -14.13 42.13
CA ILE A 472 -9.69 -15.31 42.89
C ILE A 472 -11.17 -15.54 42.58
N THR A 473 -11.56 -16.79 42.32
CA THR A 473 -12.96 -17.13 42.04
C THR A 473 -13.87 -17.02 43.26
N ASP A 474 -15.10 -16.57 43.02
CA ASP A 474 -16.16 -16.44 44.02
C ASP A 474 -16.81 -17.80 44.39
N GLU A 475 -17.86 -17.77 45.21
CA GLU A 475 -18.65 -18.95 45.63
C GLU A 475 -19.27 -19.74 44.46
N LYS A 476 -19.45 -19.10 43.30
CA LYS A 476 -19.99 -19.70 42.07
C LYS A 476 -18.88 -20.16 41.13
N GLY A 477 -17.61 -20.04 41.53
CA GLY A 477 -16.46 -20.36 40.71
C GLY A 477 -16.22 -19.35 39.58
N VAL A 478 -16.71 -18.12 39.72
CA VAL A 478 -16.64 -17.07 38.70
C VAL A 478 -15.62 -16.01 39.11
N VAL A 479 -14.88 -15.49 38.13
CA VAL A 479 -14.07 -14.27 38.28
C VAL A 479 -14.02 -13.53 36.95
N GLU A 480 -14.17 -12.21 37.01
CA GLU A 480 -14.04 -11.32 35.86
C GLU A 480 -12.75 -10.52 35.97
N LEU A 481 -11.96 -10.52 34.89
CA LEU A 481 -10.62 -9.95 34.86
C LEU A 481 -10.52 -8.93 33.73
N GLU A 482 -9.94 -7.78 34.02
CA GLU A 482 -9.65 -6.73 33.04
C GLU A 482 -8.23 -6.91 32.47
N PHE A 483 -8.11 -6.94 31.15
CA PHE A 483 -6.86 -7.07 30.41
C PHE A 483 -6.62 -5.87 29.49
N ASN A 484 -5.35 -5.49 29.36
CA ASN A 484 -4.89 -4.60 28.32
C ASN A 484 -4.55 -5.41 27.05
N ARG A 485 -5.24 -5.15 25.94
CA ARG A 485 -5.04 -5.85 24.66
C ARG A 485 -3.62 -5.73 24.11
N ALA A 486 -2.95 -4.61 24.35
CA ALA A 486 -1.57 -4.40 23.90
C ALA A 486 -0.54 -5.15 24.76
N GLN A 487 -0.95 -5.67 25.92
CA GLN A 487 -0.06 -6.28 26.92
C GLN A 487 -0.70 -7.53 27.55
N LEU A 488 -1.21 -8.43 26.72
CA LEU A 488 -1.76 -9.70 27.20
C LEU A 488 -0.64 -10.59 27.78
N PRO A 489 -0.91 -11.35 28.86
CA PRO A 489 0.04 -12.32 29.37
C PRO A 489 0.27 -13.46 28.35
N ALA A 490 1.40 -14.16 28.46
CA ALA A 490 1.68 -15.34 27.65
C ALA A 490 0.73 -16.51 27.98
N GLY A 491 0.25 -16.57 29.23
CA GLY A 491 -0.78 -17.52 29.64
C GLY A 491 -1.29 -17.27 31.05
N ILE A 492 -2.23 -18.12 31.46
CA ILE A 492 -2.93 -18.04 32.73
C ILE A 492 -2.84 -19.38 33.46
N PHE A 493 -2.52 -19.32 34.74
CA PHE A 493 -2.54 -20.45 35.66
C PHE A 493 -3.77 -20.41 36.55
N PHE A 494 -4.37 -21.58 36.74
CA PHE A 494 -5.51 -21.83 37.62
C PHE A 494 -5.03 -22.71 38.77
N ARG A 495 -4.88 -22.13 39.97
CA ARG A 495 -4.29 -22.78 41.15
C ARG A 495 -5.32 -22.92 42.27
N PRO A 496 -5.59 -24.13 42.78
CA PRO A 496 -6.41 -24.30 43.97
C PRO A 496 -5.63 -23.88 45.23
N GLN A 497 -6.32 -23.21 46.18
CA GLN A 497 -5.71 -22.73 47.43
C GLN A 497 -5.21 -23.86 48.36
N ASN A 498 -5.76 -25.06 48.24
CA ASN A 498 -5.41 -26.22 49.07
C ASN A 498 -4.78 -27.32 48.22
N ASP A 499 -3.94 -28.17 48.84
CA ASP A 499 -3.32 -29.39 48.27
C ASP A 499 -4.37 -30.49 47.97
N GLY A 500 -5.48 -30.08 47.37
CA GLY A 500 -6.65 -30.86 47.07
C GLY A 500 -6.47 -31.75 45.84
N LYS A 501 -7.53 -32.48 45.51
CA LYS A 501 -7.53 -33.45 44.42
C LYS A 501 -7.53 -32.81 43.02
N THR A 502 -7.71 -31.49 42.93
CA THR A 502 -7.74 -30.70 41.69
C THR A 502 -6.33 -30.32 41.28
N LYS A 503 -5.96 -30.57 40.02
CA LYS A 503 -4.61 -30.23 39.51
C LYS A 503 -4.52 -28.75 39.13
N ILE A 504 -3.33 -28.16 39.28
CA ILE A 504 -3.01 -26.85 38.71
C ILE A 504 -3.06 -26.96 37.18
N GLU A 505 -3.71 -26.00 36.53
CA GLU A 505 -3.87 -25.97 35.08
C GLU A 505 -3.27 -24.70 34.49
N TYR A 506 -2.63 -24.83 33.33
CA TYR A 506 -2.10 -23.73 32.54
C TYR A 506 -2.82 -23.68 31.20
N ARG A 507 -3.16 -22.47 30.76
CA ARG A 507 -3.66 -22.19 29.41
C ARG A 507 -2.85 -21.08 28.79
N ASN A 508 -2.44 -21.28 27.53
CA ASN A 508 -1.87 -20.20 26.74
C ASN A 508 -2.96 -19.16 26.49
N MET A 509 -2.61 -17.87 26.52
CA MET A 509 -3.57 -16.81 26.28
C MET A 509 -4.21 -16.87 24.89
N GLN A 510 -3.47 -17.33 23.87
CA GLN A 510 -4.03 -17.60 22.54
C GLN A 510 -5.14 -18.66 22.60
N ASP A 511 -4.92 -19.75 23.34
CA ASP A 511 -5.93 -20.81 23.52
C ASP A 511 -7.15 -20.29 24.29
N VAL A 512 -6.93 -19.46 25.32
CA VAL A 512 -8.00 -18.79 26.08
C VAL A 512 -8.85 -17.95 25.14
N MET A 513 -8.22 -17.14 24.29
CA MET A 513 -8.92 -16.26 23.36
C MET A 513 -9.67 -17.03 22.27
N LEU A 514 -9.16 -18.19 21.85
CA LEU A 514 -9.82 -19.06 20.87
C LEU A 514 -11.04 -19.79 21.44
N GLN A 515 -10.99 -20.16 22.73
CA GLN A 515 -12.09 -20.85 23.43
C GLN A 515 -13.13 -19.90 24.03
N ALA A 516 -12.86 -18.60 24.00
CA ALA A 516 -13.73 -17.62 24.63
C ALA A 516 -14.93 -17.28 23.75
N GLU A 517 -16.11 -17.31 24.35
CA GLU A 517 -17.38 -16.92 23.74
C GLU A 517 -17.77 -15.52 24.20
N GLY A 518 -18.53 -14.76 23.40
CA GLY A 518 -18.94 -13.40 23.74
C GLY A 518 -18.56 -12.39 22.67
N ASP A 519 -18.52 -11.11 23.04
CA ASP A 519 -18.20 -10.03 22.11
C ASP A 519 -16.73 -9.61 22.17
N PHE A 520 -16.37 -8.58 21.42
CA PHE A 520 -14.99 -8.10 21.38
C PHE A 520 -14.47 -7.73 22.78
N THR A 521 -15.32 -7.14 23.63
CA THR A 521 -14.98 -6.47 24.90
C THR A 521 -15.22 -7.35 26.12
N HIS A 522 -16.30 -8.14 26.14
CA HIS A 522 -16.62 -9.08 27.22
C HIS A 522 -16.64 -10.49 26.69
N ARG A 523 -15.66 -11.26 27.17
CA ARG A 523 -15.48 -12.65 26.81
C ARG A 523 -15.75 -13.55 27.99
N GLN A 524 -16.25 -14.74 27.73
CA GLN A 524 -16.56 -15.74 28.73
C GLN A 524 -15.82 -17.02 28.38
N VAL A 525 -15.18 -17.61 29.39
CA VAL A 525 -14.42 -18.85 29.24
C VAL A 525 -14.86 -19.81 30.33
N ARG A 526 -15.37 -20.99 29.92
CA ARG A 526 -15.70 -22.05 30.86
C ARG A 526 -14.51 -22.98 31.03
N MET A 527 -13.83 -22.89 32.18
CA MET A 527 -12.65 -23.69 32.51
C MET A 527 -13.03 -24.97 33.24
N LYS A 528 -12.66 -26.12 32.66
CA LYS A 528 -12.93 -27.46 33.19
C LYS A 528 -11.65 -28.04 33.77
N MET A 529 -11.55 -28.13 35.09
CA MET A 529 -10.33 -28.60 35.76
C MET A 529 -10.50 -30.02 36.30
N TYR A 530 -9.55 -30.90 35.99
CA TYR A 530 -9.60 -32.30 36.43
C TYR A 530 -9.37 -32.45 37.94
N THR A 531 -10.31 -33.14 38.60
CA THR A 531 -10.24 -33.50 40.02
C THR A 531 -10.10 -35.01 40.14
N LYS A 532 -9.05 -35.50 40.82
CA LYS A 532 -8.93 -36.93 41.16
C LYS A 532 -10.07 -37.33 42.12
N ASN A 533 -10.66 -38.51 41.93
CA ASN A 533 -11.59 -39.07 42.91
C ASN A 533 -10.87 -39.50 44.19
#